data_AF-A0ABD5DSW4-F1
#
_entry.id   AF-A0ABD5DSW4-F1
#
_cell.length_a   1.000
_cell.length_b   1.000
_cell.length_c   1.000
_cell.angle_alpha   90.00
_cell.angle_beta   90.00
_cell.angle_gamma   90.00
#
_symmetry.space_group_name_H-M   'P 1'
#
loop_
_entity.id
_entity.type
_entity.pdbx_description
1 polymer ?
#
loop_
_entity_poly.entity_id
_entity_poly.type
_entity_poly.pdbx_seq_one_letter_code
_entity_poly.pdbx_strand_id
1 'polypeptide(L)'
;MLVNFSCENILSFKNEVSFSMLASQKKKDNILTNNFFMAGKEQQEPILETSLIFGANGSGKTNFIATLAYLKRIALNQNPENKFIAPFRLNNDSKKTPSELEIEFYAKNNIKYRYGISIFKGEIIEEWLYYTP
;
A
#
# COMPACT_ATOMS: atom_id res chain seq x y z
N MET A 1 -1.54 -0.30 12.45
CA MET A 1 -0.75 -1.42 11.91
C MET A 1 -1.04 -1.59 10.43
N LEU A 2 -0.03 -1.53 9.55
CA LEU A 2 -0.21 -1.76 8.11
C LEU A 2 -0.61 -3.22 7.86
N VAL A 3 -1.65 -3.46 7.07
CA VAL A 3 -2.13 -4.80 6.68
C VAL A 3 -1.77 -5.08 5.23
N ASN A 4 -2.16 -4.19 4.33
CA ASN A 4 -1.91 -4.32 2.91
C ASN A 4 -1.66 -2.94 2.29
N PHE A 5 -0.86 -2.89 1.25
CA PHE A 5 -0.78 -1.75 0.35
C PHE A 5 -0.76 -2.25 -1.08
N SER A 6 -1.56 -1.64 -1.95
CA SER A 6 -1.52 -1.90 -3.38
C SER A 6 -1.39 -0.61 -4.19
N CYS A 7 -0.78 -0.74 -5.36
CA CYS A 7 -0.72 0.32 -6.34
C CYS A 7 -0.74 -0.21 -7.76
N GLU A 8 -1.42 0.50 -8.65
CA GLU A 8 -1.54 0.17 -10.07
C GLU A 8 -1.26 1.38 -10.95
N ASN A 9 -0.73 1.11 -12.15
CA ASN A 9 -0.52 2.09 -13.20
C ASN A 9 0.22 3.35 -12.70
N ILE A 10 1.31 3.18 -11.95
CA ILE A 10 2.03 4.28 -11.29
C ILE A 10 3.54 4.03 -11.28
N LEU A 11 4.32 5.05 -11.64
CA LEU A 11 5.79 4.99 -11.74
C LEU A 11 6.26 3.79 -12.59
N SER A 12 6.89 2.80 -11.96
CA SER A 12 7.41 1.57 -12.58
C SER A 12 6.42 0.41 -12.59
N PHE A 13 5.21 0.58 -12.05
CA PHE A 13 4.20 -0.46 -11.93
C PHE A 13 3.11 -0.24 -12.98
N LYS A 14 3.06 -1.11 -13.99
CA LYS A 14 1.99 -1.09 -14.99
C LYS A 14 0.70 -1.68 -14.43
N ASN A 15 0.79 -2.92 -13.93
CA ASN A 15 -0.31 -3.66 -13.34
C ASN A 15 -0.29 -3.47 -11.82
N GLU A 16 -1.37 -3.87 -11.16
CA GLU A 16 -1.43 -3.90 -9.69
C GLU A 16 -0.27 -4.71 -9.08
N VAL A 17 0.37 -4.12 -8.08
CA VAL A 17 1.27 -4.81 -7.16
C VAL A 17 0.78 -4.60 -5.74
N SER A 18 0.88 -5.65 -4.92
CA SER A 18 0.46 -5.61 -3.52
C SER A 18 1.55 -6.07 -2.56
N PHE A 19 1.47 -5.58 -1.32
CA PHE A 19 2.36 -5.92 -0.23
C PHE A 19 1.54 -6.16 1.03
N SER A 20 1.43 -7.44 1.40
CA SER A 20 0.69 -7.87 2.56
C SER A 20 1.63 -8.11 3.75
N MET A 21 1.23 -7.57 4.89
CA MET A 21 1.84 -7.83 6.20
C MET A 21 1.10 -8.93 6.97
N LEU A 22 0.06 -9.55 6.40
CA LEU A 22 -0.61 -10.68 7.04
C LEU A 22 0.36 -11.84 7.21
N ALA A 23 0.53 -12.31 8.45
CA ALA A 23 1.44 -13.40 8.73
C ALA A 23 0.92 -14.71 8.12
N SER A 24 1.83 -15.47 7.52
CA SER A 24 1.51 -16.80 6.99
C SER A 24 1.11 -17.74 8.12
N GLN A 25 0.04 -18.50 7.93
CA GLN A 25 -0.37 -19.58 8.84
C GLN A 25 0.62 -20.76 8.84
N LYS A 26 1.50 -20.85 7.83
CA LYS A 26 2.49 -21.93 7.71
C LYS A 26 3.71 -21.62 8.56
N LYS A 27 3.72 -22.13 9.80
CA LYS A 27 4.91 -22.17 10.66
C LYS A 27 5.90 -23.20 10.12
N LYS A 28 6.77 -22.79 9.19
CA LYS A 28 7.84 -23.67 8.70
C LYS A 28 9.00 -23.75 9.69
N ASP A 29 9.31 -22.64 10.35
CA ASP A 29 10.43 -22.53 11.27
C ASP A 29 10.02 -21.67 12.48
N ASN A 30 10.42 -22.05 13.70
CA ASN A 30 10.17 -21.29 14.94
C ASN A 30 11.07 -20.03 15.04
N ILE A 31 11.21 -19.30 13.94
CA ILE A 31 12.05 -18.11 13.81
C ILE A 31 11.12 -16.89 13.85
N LEU A 32 11.52 -15.85 14.58
CA LEU A 32 10.75 -14.60 14.73
C LEU A 32 9.33 -14.81 15.31
N THR A 33 9.21 -15.70 16.30
CA THR A 33 7.92 -16.02 16.98
C THR A 33 7.28 -14.85 17.71
N ASN A 34 7.92 -13.68 17.75
CA ASN A 34 7.41 -12.47 18.37
C ASN A 34 7.27 -11.29 17.37
N ASN A 35 7.50 -11.51 16.07
CA ASN A 35 7.40 -10.46 15.04
C ASN A 35 5.97 -10.34 14.51
N PHE A 36 4.98 -10.27 15.40
CA PHE A 36 3.60 -10.04 15.01
C PHE A 36 2.81 -9.27 16.05
N PHE A 37 1.96 -8.38 15.55
CA PHE A 37 0.88 -7.73 16.26
C PHE A 37 -0.42 -8.51 16.00
N MET A 38 -1.12 -8.91 17.06
CA MET A 38 -2.41 -9.59 16.92
C MET A 38 -3.54 -8.56 16.82
N ALA A 39 -4.21 -8.52 15.67
CA ALA A 39 -5.29 -7.60 15.36
C ALA A 39 -6.62 -8.33 15.13
N GLY A 40 -7.67 -7.56 14.87
CA GLY A 40 -9.01 -8.05 14.58
C GLY A 40 -9.76 -8.56 15.81
N LYS A 41 -11.04 -8.88 15.64
CA LYS A 41 -11.88 -9.44 16.70
C LYS A 41 -11.21 -10.71 17.26
N GLU A 42 -11.18 -10.83 18.58
CA GLU A 42 -10.57 -11.98 19.28
C GLU A 42 -9.08 -12.21 18.95
N GLN A 43 -8.36 -11.20 18.45
CA GLN A 43 -6.93 -11.28 18.14
C GLN A 43 -6.61 -12.40 17.13
N GLN A 44 -7.48 -12.59 16.12
CA GLN A 44 -7.35 -13.68 15.15
C GLN A 44 -6.47 -13.34 13.94
N GLU A 45 -6.09 -12.08 13.73
CA GLU A 45 -5.29 -11.63 12.58
C GLU A 45 -3.86 -11.29 13.00
N PRO A 46 -2.89 -12.22 12.85
CA PRO A 46 -1.49 -11.92 13.07
C PRO A 46 -0.94 -11.07 11.93
N ILE A 47 -0.39 -9.90 12.27
CA ILE A 47 0.21 -8.95 11.33
C ILE A 47 1.69 -8.81 11.65
N LEU A 48 2.56 -8.99 10.66
CA LEU A 48 4.00 -8.83 10.80
C LEU A 48 4.37 -7.39 11.21
N GLU A 49 5.30 -7.23 12.15
CA GLU A 49 5.81 -5.91 12.54
C GLU A 49 6.93 -5.43 11.63
N THR A 50 7.71 -6.37 11.11
CA THR A 50 8.84 -6.10 10.21
C THR A 50 8.77 -6.98 8.97
N SER A 51 9.06 -6.36 7.83
CA SER A 51 9.17 -7.01 6.51
C SER A 51 10.31 -6.36 5.71
N LEU A 52 10.82 -7.10 4.74
CA LEU A 52 11.96 -6.68 3.93
C LEU A 52 11.60 -6.74 2.44
N ILE A 53 11.95 -5.70 1.69
CA ILE A 53 11.73 -5.62 0.24
C ILE A 53 13.09 -5.70 -0.46
N PHE A 54 13.37 -6.84 -1.09
CA PHE A 54 14.61 -7.11 -1.83
C PHE A 54 14.34 -7.33 -3.32
N GLY A 55 15.36 -7.11 -4.15
CA GLY A 55 15.26 -7.28 -5.61
C GLY A 55 16.41 -6.58 -6.33
N ALA A 56 16.56 -6.85 -7.63
CA ALA A 56 17.61 -6.28 -8.47
C ALA A 56 17.53 -4.75 -8.60
N ASN A 57 18.60 -4.11 -9.08
CA ASN A 57 18.57 -2.69 -9.41
C ASN A 57 17.52 -2.42 -10.49
N GLY A 58 16.76 -1.33 -10.34
CA GLY A 58 15.66 -0.99 -11.23
C GLY A 58 14.36 -1.79 -11.02
N SER A 59 14.30 -2.73 -10.06
CA SER A 59 13.09 -3.54 -9.80
C SER A 59 11.92 -2.78 -9.16
N GLY A 60 12.01 -1.46 -9.01
CA GLY A 60 10.91 -0.63 -8.49
C GLY A 60 10.83 -0.47 -6.96
N LYS A 61 11.78 -1.00 -6.17
CA LYS A 61 11.74 -0.92 -4.68
C LYS A 61 11.57 0.51 -4.16
N THR A 62 12.38 1.45 -4.64
CA THR A 62 12.29 2.86 -4.24
C THR A 62 10.97 3.49 -4.67
N ASN A 63 10.47 3.13 -5.86
CA ASN A 63 9.18 3.62 -6.35
C ASN A 63 8.02 3.07 -5.50
N PHE A 64 8.10 1.82 -5.05
CA PHE A 64 7.09 1.24 -4.15
C PHE A 64 6.97 2.05 -2.86
N ILE A 65 8.10 2.33 -2.21
CA ILE A 65 8.15 3.15 -0.99
C ILE A 65 7.70 4.60 -1.26
N ALA A 66 8.09 5.18 -2.40
CA ALA A 66 7.69 6.53 -2.79
C ALA A 66 6.17 6.64 -2.99
N THR A 67 5.56 5.64 -3.61
CA THR A 67 4.11 5.56 -3.85
C THR A 67 3.32 5.43 -2.54
N LEU A 68 3.78 4.60 -1.60
CA LEU A 68 3.19 4.52 -0.24
C LEU A 68 3.33 5.85 0.52
N ALA A 69 4.51 6.48 0.45
CA ALA A 69 4.75 7.78 1.08
C ALA A 69 3.87 8.88 0.48
N TYR A 70 3.59 8.82 -0.81
CA TYR A 70 2.67 9.75 -1.47
C TYR A 70 1.23 9.59 -0.96
N LEU A 71 0.69 8.37 -0.90
CA LEU A 71 -0.64 8.13 -0.35
C LEU A 71 -0.76 8.64 1.09
N LYS A 72 0.27 8.41 1.92
CA LYS A 72 0.34 8.93 3.28
C LYS A 72 0.29 10.46 3.34
N ARG A 73 0.99 11.16 2.44
CA ARG A 73 0.98 12.63 2.38
C ARG A 73 -0.41 13.16 2.05
N ILE A 74 -1.06 12.56 1.06
CA ILE A 74 -2.45 12.88 0.70
C ILE A 74 -3.37 12.71 1.92
N ALA A 75 -3.34 11.53 2.56
CA ALA A 75 -4.19 11.23 3.72
C ALA A 75 -3.97 12.17 4.92
N LEU A 76 -2.80 12.80 5.02
CA LEU A 76 -2.45 13.75 6.08
C LEU A 76 -2.62 15.21 5.65
N ASN A 77 -3.25 15.48 4.50
CA ASN A 77 -3.40 16.82 3.91
C ASN A 77 -2.06 17.57 3.78
N GLN A 78 -0.97 16.84 3.60
CA GLN A 78 0.34 17.41 3.34
C GLN A 78 0.43 17.62 1.83
N ASN A 79 0.44 18.88 1.39
CA ASN A 79 0.50 19.23 -0.03
C ASN A 79 1.66 18.46 -0.69
N PRO A 80 1.39 17.40 -1.47
CA PRO A 80 2.46 16.72 -2.15
C PRO A 80 2.96 17.70 -3.20
N GLU A 81 4.25 17.97 -3.23
CA GLU A 81 4.80 18.50 -4.47
C GLU A 81 4.47 17.47 -5.57
N ASN A 82 3.46 17.76 -6.39
CA ASN A 82 2.89 16.88 -7.42
C ASN A 82 3.89 16.47 -8.51
N LYS A 83 5.16 16.84 -8.37
CA LYS A 83 6.21 16.67 -9.36
C LYS A 83 6.72 15.23 -9.49
N PHE A 84 6.37 14.33 -8.57
CA PHE A 84 7.00 13.01 -8.48
C PHE A 84 6.10 11.81 -8.80
N ILE A 85 4.82 12.00 -9.10
CA ILE A 85 3.90 10.88 -9.40
C ILE A 85 3.40 11.01 -10.83
N ALA A 86 3.47 9.91 -11.57
CA ALA A 86 3.00 9.81 -12.94
C ALA A 86 2.53 8.37 -13.21
N PRO A 87 1.61 8.17 -14.18
CA PRO A 87 1.23 6.83 -14.60
C PRO A 87 2.41 6.11 -15.24
N PHE A 88 2.29 4.79 -15.40
CA PHE A 88 3.32 3.99 -16.03
C PHE A 88 3.60 4.49 -17.47
N ARG A 89 4.85 4.88 -17.74
CA ARG A 89 5.18 5.65 -18.97
C ARG A 89 5.55 4.80 -20.18
N LEU A 90 5.95 3.55 -19.98
CA LEU A 90 6.40 2.65 -21.06
C LEU A 90 5.24 1.94 -21.77
N ASN A 91 4.00 2.39 -21.54
CA ASN A 91 2.82 1.92 -22.24
C ASN A 91 1.94 3.14 -22.59
N ASN A 92 1.43 3.19 -23.83
CA ASN A 92 0.64 4.32 -24.29
C ASN A 92 -0.79 4.33 -23.73
N ASP A 93 -1.33 3.17 -23.37
CA ASP A 93 -2.69 3.06 -22.82
C ASP A 93 -2.73 3.38 -21.33
N SER A 94 -1.65 3.09 -20.59
CA SER A 94 -1.45 3.53 -19.19
C SER A 94 -1.63 5.03 -18.97
N LYS A 95 -1.35 5.86 -19.99
CA LYS A 95 -1.56 7.33 -19.92
C LYS A 95 -3.03 7.75 -20.03
N LYS A 96 -3.90 6.82 -20.46
CA LYS A 96 -5.34 7.04 -20.69
C LYS A 96 -6.19 6.49 -19.55
N THR A 97 -5.59 5.76 -18.61
CA THR A 97 -6.25 5.18 -17.44
C THR A 97 -5.73 5.83 -16.16
N PRO A 98 -6.52 5.86 -15.08
CA PRO A 98 -6.08 6.39 -13.80
C PRO A 98 -4.99 5.51 -13.14
N SER A 99 -4.28 6.08 -12.18
CA SER A 99 -3.43 5.39 -11.22
C SER A 99 -4.21 5.17 -9.93
N GLU A 100 -4.17 3.97 -9.37
CA GLU A 100 -4.91 3.64 -8.15
C GLU A 100 -3.95 3.24 -7.03
N LEU A 101 -4.24 3.73 -5.82
CA LEU A 101 -3.48 3.46 -4.60
C LEU A 101 -4.45 3.07 -3.49
N GLU A 102 -4.18 1.97 -2.79
CA GLU A 102 -5.00 1.54 -1.65
C GLU A 102 -4.14 1.07 -0.48
N ILE A 103 -4.54 1.42 0.74
CA ILE A 103 -3.92 0.99 1.98
C ILE A 103 -4.96 0.42 2.93
N GLU A 104 -4.66 -0.75 3.49
CA GLU A 104 -5.40 -1.34 4.60
C GLU A 104 -4.57 -1.26 5.87
N PHE A 105 -5.16 -0.82 6.97
CA PHE A 105 -4.48 -0.74 8.25
C PHE A 105 -5.44 -0.79 9.44
N TYR A 106 -4.97 -1.36 10.55
CA TYR A 106 -5.63 -1.24 11.84
C TYR A 106 -5.28 0.09 12.51
N ALA A 107 -6.27 0.82 13.01
CA ALA A 107 -6.08 2.05 13.77
C ALA A 107 -6.41 1.86 15.27
N LYS A 108 -6.73 2.96 15.97
CA LYS A 108 -7.17 2.91 17.37
C LYS A 108 -8.39 2.00 17.52
N ASN A 109 -8.52 1.39 18.70
CA ASN A 109 -9.62 0.47 19.05
C ASN A 109 -9.72 -0.76 18.13
N ASN A 110 -8.62 -1.14 17.46
CA ASN A 110 -8.56 -2.32 16.61
C ASN A 110 -9.57 -2.30 15.43
N ILE A 111 -9.95 -1.10 14.98
CA ILE A 111 -10.80 -0.92 13.80
C ILE A 111 -9.93 -1.01 12.55
N LYS A 112 -10.33 -1.84 11.60
CA LYS A 112 -9.66 -1.98 10.30
C LYS A 112 -10.20 -0.92 9.33
N TYR A 113 -9.30 -0.16 8.72
CA TYR A 113 -9.61 0.82 7.69
C TYR A 113 -9.04 0.37 6.35
N ARG A 114 -9.75 0.73 5.28
CA ARG A 114 -9.28 0.64 3.90
C ARG A 114 -9.49 2.00 3.24
N TYR A 115 -8.39 2.65 2.91
CA TYR A 115 -8.36 3.98 2.31
C TYR A 115 -7.70 3.92 0.94
N GLY A 116 -8.25 4.62 -0.05
CA GLY A 116 -7.66 4.66 -1.37
C GLY A 116 -8.06 5.87 -2.19
N ILE A 117 -7.30 6.09 -3.26
CA ILE A 117 -7.48 7.19 -4.21
C ILE A 117 -7.26 6.71 -5.64
N SER A 118 -7.95 7.36 -6.57
CA SER A 118 -7.74 7.25 -8.01
C SER A 118 -7.29 8.58 -8.58
N ILE A 119 -6.19 8.58 -9.33
CA ILE A 119 -5.53 9.79 -9.84
C ILE A 119 -5.53 9.75 -11.37
N PHE A 120 -6.05 10.79 -12.00
CA PHE A 120 -6.00 10.94 -13.44
C PHE A 120 -5.48 12.32 -13.81
N LYS A 121 -4.45 12.37 -14.68
CA LYS A 121 -3.81 13.61 -15.15
C LYS A 121 -3.38 14.58 -14.03
N GLY A 122 -3.02 14.05 -12.85
CA GLY A 122 -2.56 14.84 -11.71
C GLY A 122 -3.67 15.32 -10.78
N GLU A 123 -4.92 14.94 -11.06
CA GLU A 123 -6.08 15.23 -10.21
C GLU A 123 -6.58 13.95 -9.54
N ILE A 124 -7.02 14.06 -8.29
CA ILE A 124 -7.74 12.98 -7.62
C ILE A 124 -9.16 12.98 -8.17
N ILE A 125 -9.54 11.92 -8.86
CA ILE A 125 -10.88 11.76 -9.44
C ILE A 125 -11.81 10.96 -8.53
N GLU A 126 -11.26 10.12 -7.67
CA GLU A 126 -12.00 9.34 -6.67
C GLU A 126 -11.16 9.23 -5.38
N GLU A 127 -11.84 9.24 -4.23
CA GLU A 127 -11.28 9.02 -2.91
C GLU A 127 -12.29 8.23 -2.08
N TRP A 128 -11.83 7.21 -1.36
CA TRP A 128 -12.70 6.37 -0.53
C TRP A 128 -12.08 5.98 0.80
N LEU A 129 -12.96 5.77 1.77
CA LEU A 129 -12.63 5.25 3.09
C LEU A 129 -13.71 4.27 3.54
N TYR A 130 -13.31 3.04 3.80
CA TYR A 130 -14.15 1.99 4.39
C TYR A 130 -13.59 1.61 5.76
N TYR A 131 -14.46 1.16 6.66
CA TYR A 131 -14.03 0.59 7.94
C TYR A 131 -14.83 -0.66 8.29
N THR A 132 -14.17 -1.60 8.96
CA THR A 132 -14.78 -2.81 9.53
C THR A 132 -14.44 -2.85 11.02
N PRO A 133 -15.45 -2.80 11.92
CA PRO A 133 -15.24 -2.90 13.36
C PRO A 133 -14.83 -4.31 13.81
#